data_AF-A0A642C4Q8-F1
#
_entry.id   AF-A0A642C4Q8-F1
#
_cell.length_a   1.000
_cell.length_b   1.000
_cell.length_c   1.000
_cell.angle_alpha   90.00
_cell.angle_beta   90.00
_cell.angle_gamma   90.00
#
_symmetry.space_group_name_H-M   'P 1'
#
loop_
_entity.id
_entity.type
_entity.pdbx_description
1 polymer ?
#
loop_
_entity_poly.entity_id
_entity_poly.type
_entity_poly.pdbx_seq_one_letter_code
_entity_poly.pdbx_strand_id
1 'polypeptide(L)'
;VLEGVLGSLRSVSNYDEIPYFLDKLRKLISDSTSLEFKVNATCLLFQYELFPYLDKGDFSKCTQLMADYQEILYDKEAWLGPIRKSELLLYTTLVHIGNQEYKTAKKYISNAIIDHNIKYLPLMRTIRLVRLIVFYEVQEHELIQYESRSITRSLSSPKEQTFKTERIILWFLNKRNIPILKKDREAFWEKLSPEIHELYNNKYESQLLRLFDFTAWMESKIRKEKLSEVLRARASAKEC
;
A
#
# COMPACT_ATOMS: atom_id res chain seq x y z
N VAL A 1 -16.43 -8.57 13.07
CA VAL A 1 -17.05 -9.46 12.06
C VAL A 1 -17.11 -8.77 10.69
N LEU A 2 -17.75 -7.60 10.57
CA LEU A 2 -17.95 -6.91 9.27
C LEU A 2 -16.63 -6.58 8.53
N GLU A 3 -15.65 -6.01 9.21
CA GLU A 3 -14.33 -5.74 8.62
C GLU A 3 -13.60 -7.02 8.16
N GLY A 4 -13.77 -8.14 8.88
CA GLY A 4 -13.18 -9.42 8.49
C GLY A 4 -13.80 -9.98 7.20
N VAL A 5 -15.10 -9.76 7.00
CA VAL A 5 -15.80 -10.13 5.75
C VAL A 5 -15.31 -9.25 4.61
N LEU A 6 -15.28 -7.94 4.79
CA LEU A 6 -14.77 -6.99 3.80
C LEU A 6 -13.32 -7.32 3.39
N GLY A 7 -12.45 -7.64 4.36
CA GLY A 7 -11.08 -8.03 4.10
C GLY A 7 -10.97 -9.34 3.32
N SER A 8 -11.88 -10.28 3.58
CA SER A 8 -11.96 -11.54 2.83
C SER A 8 -12.40 -11.31 1.38
N LEU A 9 -13.43 -10.48 1.16
CA LEU A 9 -13.92 -10.10 -0.17
C LEU A 9 -12.84 -9.42 -1.01
N ARG A 10 -12.14 -8.43 -0.44
CA ARG A 10 -11.00 -7.80 -1.11
C ARG A 10 -9.91 -8.82 -1.45
N SER A 11 -9.64 -9.77 -0.56
CA SER A 11 -8.57 -10.74 -0.77
C SER A 11 -8.79 -11.70 -1.95
N VAL A 12 -10.04 -11.90 -2.34
CA VAL A 12 -10.43 -12.68 -3.53
C VAL A 12 -10.87 -11.79 -4.68
N SER A 13 -10.62 -10.46 -4.59
CA SER A 13 -11.02 -9.45 -5.58
C SER A 13 -12.51 -9.46 -5.94
N ASN A 14 -13.38 -9.96 -5.03
CA ASN A 14 -14.82 -9.90 -5.19
C ASN A 14 -15.34 -8.55 -4.67
N TYR A 15 -15.18 -7.52 -5.50
CA TYR A 15 -15.58 -6.15 -5.16
C TYR A 15 -17.10 -5.93 -5.31
N ASP A 16 -17.82 -6.81 -6.01
CA ASP A 16 -19.27 -6.66 -6.27
C ASP A 16 -20.12 -6.83 -5.01
N GLU A 17 -19.65 -7.65 -4.07
CA GLU A 17 -20.33 -7.89 -2.79
C GLU A 17 -19.98 -6.84 -1.72
N ILE A 18 -18.93 -6.05 -1.92
CA ILE A 18 -18.49 -5.02 -0.94
C ILE A 18 -19.59 -3.99 -0.65
N PRO A 19 -20.27 -3.39 -1.64
CA PRO A 19 -21.32 -2.38 -1.42
C PRO A 19 -22.38 -2.81 -0.40
N TYR A 20 -22.82 -4.08 -0.45
CA TYR A 20 -23.81 -4.61 0.48
C TYR A 20 -23.36 -4.52 1.95
N PHE A 21 -22.09 -4.78 2.23
CA PHE A 21 -21.53 -4.66 3.58
C PHE A 21 -21.23 -3.21 3.96
N LEU A 22 -20.90 -2.36 2.98
CA LEU A 22 -20.73 -0.92 3.21
C LEU A 22 -22.04 -0.24 3.60
N ASP A 23 -23.17 -0.63 3.01
CA ASP A 23 -24.48 -0.12 3.40
C ASP A 23 -24.83 -0.44 4.86
N LYS A 24 -24.45 -1.63 5.33
CA LYS A 24 -24.58 -1.98 6.75
C LYS A 24 -23.69 -1.11 7.63
N LEU A 25 -22.46 -0.85 7.20
CA LEU A 25 -21.54 0.04 7.92
C LEU A 25 -22.07 1.48 7.97
N ARG A 26 -22.66 1.99 6.88
CA ARG A 26 -23.30 3.31 6.83
C ARG A 26 -24.44 3.44 7.84
N LYS A 27 -25.27 2.41 7.99
CA LYS A 27 -26.34 2.37 9.02
C LYS A 27 -25.76 2.41 10.44
N LEU A 28 -24.71 1.65 10.72
CA LEU A 28 -24.05 1.69 12.03
C LEU A 28 -23.44 3.06 12.34
N ILE A 29 -22.91 3.75 11.32
CA ILE A 29 -22.40 5.12 11.46
C ILE A 29 -23.53 6.10 11.77
N SER A 30 -24.68 6.00 11.10
CA SER A 30 -25.82 6.90 11.33
C SER A 30 -26.40 6.73 12.74
N ASP A 31 -26.49 5.49 13.21
CA ASP A 31 -27.17 5.14 14.46
C ASP A 31 -26.30 5.43 15.70
N SER A 32 -24.98 5.58 15.51
CA SER A 32 -24.06 5.87 16.61
C SER A 32 -24.19 7.32 17.09
N THR A 33 -23.88 7.56 18.36
CA THR A 33 -23.76 8.91 18.95
C THR A 33 -22.30 9.31 19.18
N SER A 34 -21.37 8.35 19.18
CA SER A 34 -19.94 8.59 19.43
C SER A 34 -19.24 9.14 18.19
N LEU A 35 -18.67 10.35 18.29
CA LEU A 35 -17.88 10.94 17.21
C LEU A 35 -16.65 10.09 16.87
N GLU A 36 -15.92 9.62 17.88
CA GLU A 36 -14.74 8.77 17.69
C GLU A 36 -15.10 7.50 16.91
N PHE A 37 -16.19 6.83 17.31
CA PHE A 37 -16.66 5.66 16.58
C PHE A 37 -17.00 6.00 15.13
N LYS A 38 -17.77 7.08 14.91
CA LYS A 38 -18.16 7.53 13.57
C LYS A 38 -16.94 7.76 12.68
N VAL A 39 -15.94 8.51 13.14
CA VAL A 39 -14.76 8.82 12.32
C VAL A 39 -13.95 7.56 12.01
N ASN A 40 -13.76 6.65 12.97
CA ASN A 40 -13.04 5.39 12.73
C ASN A 40 -13.80 4.46 11.77
N ALA A 41 -15.14 4.39 11.87
CA ALA A 41 -15.98 3.62 10.97
C ALA A 41 -16.07 4.27 9.57
N THR A 42 -16.09 5.60 9.47
CA THR A 42 -15.99 6.33 8.20
C THR A 42 -14.65 6.10 7.52
N CYS A 43 -13.55 6.01 8.28
CA CYS A 43 -12.24 5.63 7.73
C CYS A 43 -12.27 4.23 7.10
N LEU A 44 -12.88 3.26 7.79
CA LEU A 44 -13.08 1.91 7.26
C LEU A 44 -13.94 1.93 5.99
N LEU A 45 -15.03 2.69 5.98
CA LEU A 45 -15.91 2.86 4.82
C LEU A 45 -15.12 3.41 3.62
N PHE A 46 -14.41 4.52 3.81
CA PHE A 46 -13.55 5.15 2.80
C PHE A 46 -12.55 4.15 2.20
N GLN A 47 -11.85 3.39 3.05
CA GLN A 47 -10.84 2.42 2.61
C GLN A 47 -11.43 1.38 1.64
N TYR A 48 -12.59 0.81 1.97
CA TYR A 48 -13.20 -0.22 1.12
C TYR A 48 -13.90 0.33 -0.13
N GLU A 49 -14.23 1.63 -0.17
CA GLU A 49 -14.62 2.32 -1.41
C GLU A 49 -13.42 2.67 -2.28
N LEU A 50 -12.27 2.91 -1.66
CA LEU A 50 -11.02 3.25 -2.35
C LEU A 50 -10.39 2.03 -3.02
N PHE A 51 -10.40 0.87 -2.36
CA PHE A 51 -9.66 -0.32 -2.81
C PHE A 51 -9.97 -0.80 -4.23
N PRO A 52 -11.22 -0.86 -4.71
CA PRO A 52 -11.51 -1.26 -6.09
C PRO A 52 -10.79 -0.38 -7.13
N TYR A 53 -10.67 0.92 -6.87
CA TYR A 53 -9.98 1.87 -7.74
C TYR A 53 -8.46 1.78 -7.57
N LEU A 54 -7.99 1.72 -6.32
CA LEU A 54 -6.58 1.66 -5.98
C LEU A 54 -5.92 0.38 -6.55
N ASP A 55 -6.54 -0.77 -6.34
CA ASP A 55 -6.03 -2.08 -6.75
C ASP A 55 -6.01 -2.21 -8.29
N LYS A 56 -6.90 -1.47 -9.01
CA LYS A 56 -6.95 -1.40 -10.49
C LYS A 56 -6.13 -0.25 -11.08
N GLY A 57 -5.46 0.54 -10.25
CA GLY A 57 -4.64 1.67 -10.69
C GLY A 57 -5.43 2.89 -11.21
N ASP A 58 -6.72 3.00 -10.88
CA ASP A 58 -7.55 4.18 -11.18
C ASP A 58 -7.36 5.27 -10.12
N PHE A 59 -6.16 5.85 -10.11
CA PHE A 59 -5.77 6.85 -9.13
C PHE A 59 -6.53 8.18 -9.27
N SER A 60 -7.10 8.46 -10.45
CA SER A 60 -7.93 9.66 -10.65
C SER A 60 -9.23 9.57 -9.87
N LYS A 61 -9.93 8.42 -9.93
CA LYS A 61 -11.11 8.19 -9.09
C LYS A 61 -10.77 8.14 -7.61
N CYS A 62 -9.60 7.60 -7.25
CA CYS A 62 -9.12 7.66 -5.87
C CYS A 62 -9.03 9.10 -5.36
N THR A 63 -8.47 10.02 -6.16
CA THR A 63 -8.36 11.44 -5.79
C THR A 63 -9.72 12.12 -5.65
N GLN A 64 -10.68 11.79 -6.53
CA GLN A 64 -12.06 12.28 -6.40
C GLN A 64 -12.70 11.81 -5.09
N LEU A 65 -12.59 10.50 -4.79
CA LEU A 65 -13.10 9.93 -3.54
C LEU A 65 -12.45 10.57 -2.31
N MET A 66 -11.15 10.85 -2.35
CA MET A 66 -10.48 11.57 -1.25
C MET A 66 -11.08 12.95 -1.01
N ALA A 67 -11.45 13.68 -2.07
CA ALA A 67 -12.09 14.98 -1.96
C ALA A 67 -13.50 14.88 -1.36
N ASP A 68 -14.28 13.86 -1.75
CA ASP A 68 -15.63 13.62 -1.21
C ASP A 68 -15.60 13.32 0.30
N TYR A 69 -14.49 12.74 0.79
CA TYR A 69 -14.27 12.42 2.20
C TYR A 69 -13.55 13.52 3.00
N GLN A 70 -13.28 14.69 2.40
CA GLN A 70 -12.49 15.75 3.04
C GLN A 70 -13.09 16.18 4.39
N GLU A 71 -14.33 16.65 4.41
CA GLU A 71 -15.00 17.18 5.61
C GLU A 71 -15.33 16.08 6.64
N ILE A 72 -15.73 14.91 6.15
CA ILE A 72 -16.25 13.84 7.00
C ILE A 72 -15.17 12.94 7.60
N LEU A 73 -13.96 12.94 7.03
CA LEU A 73 -12.84 12.08 7.45
C LEU A 73 -11.53 12.85 7.62
N TYR A 74 -11.01 13.47 6.55
CA TYR A 74 -9.67 14.08 6.58
C TYR A 74 -9.57 15.26 7.56
N ASP A 75 -10.56 16.15 7.58
CA ASP A 75 -10.62 17.27 8.54
C ASP A 75 -10.79 16.79 9.99
N LYS A 76 -11.15 15.51 10.18
CA LYS A 76 -11.37 14.86 11.48
C LYS A 76 -10.26 13.84 11.80
N GLU A 77 -9.13 13.86 11.10
CA GLU A 77 -8.00 12.92 11.28
C GLU A 77 -7.55 12.79 12.75
N ALA A 78 -7.64 13.87 13.54
CA ALA A 78 -7.28 13.88 14.96
C ALA A 78 -8.11 12.93 15.85
N TRP A 79 -9.30 12.52 15.39
CA TRP A 79 -10.21 11.60 16.10
C TRP A 79 -9.99 10.13 15.74
N LEU A 80 -9.06 9.84 14.83
CA LEU A 80 -8.74 8.46 14.46
C LEU A 80 -7.87 7.79 15.52
N GLY A 81 -8.18 6.53 15.80
CA GLY A 81 -7.28 5.68 16.55
C GLY A 81 -5.94 5.53 15.80
N PRO A 82 -4.81 5.28 16.49
CA PRO A 82 -3.48 5.26 15.87
C PRO A 82 -3.36 4.35 14.64
N ILE A 83 -3.98 3.17 14.70
CA ILE A 83 -3.97 2.21 13.58
C ILE A 83 -4.73 2.77 12.37
N ARG A 84 -5.96 3.27 12.58
CA ARG A 84 -6.78 3.86 11.49
C ARG A 84 -6.14 5.08 10.88
N LYS A 85 -5.50 5.91 11.70
CA LYS A 85 -4.72 7.05 11.24
C LYS A 85 -3.58 6.59 10.32
N SER A 86 -2.81 5.58 10.73
CA SER A 86 -1.72 5.03 9.91
C SER A 86 -2.22 4.40 8.61
N GLU A 87 -3.36 3.72 8.61
CA GLU A 87 -3.97 3.20 7.38
C GLU A 87 -4.43 4.32 6.44
N LEU A 88 -5.13 5.34 6.95
CA LEU A 88 -5.57 6.49 6.16
C LEU A 88 -4.36 7.16 5.48
N LEU A 89 -3.30 7.41 6.24
CA LEU A 89 -2.09 8.03 5.74
C LEU A 89 -1.36 7.14 4.73
N LEU A 90 -1.27 5.83 4.97
CA LEU A 90 -0.70 4.87 4.03
C LEU A 90 -1.43 4.91 2.68
N TYR A 91 -2.76 4.71 2.68
CA TYR A 91 -3.51 4.62 1.43
C TYR A 91 -3.55 5.98 0.70
N THR A 92 -3.62 7.08 1.44
CA THR A 92 -3.46 8.44 0.86
C THR A 92 -2.10 8.59 0.16
N THR A 93 -1.01 8.15 0.80
CA THR A 93 0.31 8.15 0.18
C THR A 93 0.36 7.31 -1.09
N LEU A 94 -0.27 6.13 -1.10
CA LEU A 94 -0.29 5.24 -2.28
C LEU A 94 -1.00 5.89 -3.48
N VAL A 95 -2.10 6.62 -3.24
CA VAL A 95 -2.78 7.38 -4.30
C VAL A 95 -1.85 8.45 -4.88
N HIS A 96 -1.18 9.23 -4.03
CA HIS A 96 -0.22 10.24 -4.48
C HIS A 96 0.99 9.62 -5.21
N ILE A 97 1.49 8.46 -4.80
CA ILE A 97 2.53 7.72 -5.55
C ILE A 97 2.02 7.34 -6.94
N GLY A 98 0.79 6.82 -7.03
CA GLY A 98 0.16 6.46 -8.30
C GLY A 98 0.01 7.63 -9.27
N ASN A 99 -0.30 8.82 -8.74
CA ASN A 99 -0.37 10.08 -9.48
C ASN A 99 1.01 10.75 -9.69
N GLN A 100 2.11 10.15 -9.21
CA GLN A 100 3.48 10.70 -9.27
C GLN A 100 3.68 12.01 -8.48
N GLU A 101 2.83 12.26 -7.48
CA GLU A 101 2.85 13.43 -6.61
C GLU A 101 3.73 13.18 -5.36
N TYR A 102 5.00 12.85 -5.60
CA TYR A 102 5.89 12.30 -4.55
C TYR A 102 6.17 13.24 -3.38
N LYS A 103 6.16 14.56 -3.60
CA LYS A 103 6.31 15.55 -2.52
C LYS A 103 5.13 15.50 -1.55
N THR A 104 3.91 15.38 -2.08
CA THR A 104 2.69 15.25 -1.29
C THR A 104 2.67 13.88 -0.60
N ALA A 105 3.04 12.82 -1.32
CA ALA A 105 3.19 11.47 -0.76
C ALA A 105 4.12 11.47 0.47
N LYS A 106 5.24 12.21 0.41
CA LYS A 106 6.20 12.39 1.52
C LYS A 106 5.56 13.04 2.74
N LYS A 107 4.75 14.09 2.54
CA LYS A 107 4.06 14.79 3.63
C LYS A 107 3.18 13.82 4.43
N TYR A 108 2.35 13.04 3.74
CA TYR A 108 1.44 12.08 4.38
C TYR A 108 2.18 10.94 5.07
N ILE A 109 3.14 10.31 4.38
CA ILE A 109 3.80 9.12 4.94
C ILE A 109 4.70 9.47 6.14
N SER A 110 5.24 10.70 6.18
CA SER A 110 6.03 11.17 7.33
C SER A 110 5.19 11.31 8.60
N ASN A 111 3.89 11.57 8.46
CA ASN A 111 2.95 11.66 9.58
C ASN A 111 2.40 10.30 10.04
N ALA A 112 2.61 9.23 9.26
CA ALA A 112 2.16 7.90 9.63
C ALA A 112 2.90 7.42 10.91
N ILE A 113 2.14 6.93 11.88
CA ILE A 113 2.71 6.45 13.15
C ILE A 113 3.36 5.10 12.88
N ILE A 114 4.66 5.01 13.15
CA ILE A 114 5.39 3.74 13.22
C ILE A 114 5.52 3.38 14.69
N ASP A 115 4.58 2.60 15.20
CA ASP A 115 4.69 2.09 16.55
C ASP A 115 5.76 1.00 16.59
N HIS A 116 6.81 1.28 17.36
CA HIS A 116 7.96 0.42 17.50
C HIS A 116 7.69 -0.87 18.28
N ASN A 117 6.57 -0.97 18.99
CA ASN A 117 6.13 -2.16 19.71
C ASN A 117 5.42 -3.18 18.81
N ILE A 118 4.92 -2.75 17.64
CA ILE A 118 4.16 -3.57 16.68
C ILE A 118 4.82 -3.60 15.28
N LYS A 119 6.14 -3.42 15.21
CA LYS A 119 6.95 -3.39 13.97
C LYS A 119 6.69 -4.56 13.01
N TYR A 120 6.24 -5.69 13.53
CA TYR A 120 6.06 -6.93 12.77
C TYR A 120 4.67 -7.07 12.14
N LEU A 121 3.73 -6.17 12.44
CA LEU A 121 2.44 -6.17 11.77
C LEU A 121 2.61 -5.83 10.28
N PRO A 122 1.88 -6.51 9.37
CA PRO A 122 1.95 -6.23 7.93
C PRO A 122 1.78 -4.75 7.58
N LEU A 123 0.90 -4.03 8.31
CA LEU A 123 0.70 -2.60 8.13
C LEU A 123 1.98 -1.78 8.39
N MET A 124 2.63 -1.99 9.54
CA MET A 124 3.84 -1.25 9.90
C MET A 124 4.99 -1.54 8.94
N ARG A 125 5.12 -2.79 8.52
CA ARG A 125 6.10 -3.22 7.51
C ARG A 125 5.84 -2.53 6.17
N THR A 126 4.58 -2.51 5.73
CA THR A 126 4.16 -1.84 4.49
C THR A 126 4.47 -0.33 4.54
N ILE A 127 4.12 0.36 5.64
CA ILE A 127 4.41 1.79 5.81
C ILE A 127 5.90 2.09 5.66
N ARG A 128 6.78 1.26 6.26
CA ARG A 128 8.23 1.43 6.18
C ARG A 128 8.77 1.26 4.76
N LEU A 129 8.28 0.25 4.04
CA LEU A 129 8.67 0.04 2.64
C LEU A 129 8.13 1.14 1.72
N VAL A 130 6.91 1.62 1.96
CA VAL A 130 6.34 2.75 1.21
C VAL A 130 7.10 4.05 1.50
N ARG A 131 7.53 4.30 2.75
CA ARG A 131 8.43 5.43 3.07
C ARG A 131 9.71 5.40 2.24
N LEU A 132 10.33 4.22 2.17
CA LEU A 132 11.54 4.03 1.38
C LEU A 132 11.30 4.30 -0.12
N ILE A 133 10.17 3.84 -0.67
CA ILE A 133 9.77 4.17 -2.04
C ILE A 133 9.66 5.68 -2.20
N VAL A 134 8.96 6.37 -1.32
CA VAL A 134 8.82 7.83 -1.41
C VAL A 134 10.18 8.53 -1.38
N PHE A 135 11.08 8.15 -0.47
CA PHE A 135 12.44 8.71 -0.40
C PHE A 135 13.25 8.45 -1.67
N TYR A 136 13.08 7.29 -2.29
CA TYR A 136 13.68 6.99 -3.58
C TYR A 136 13.19 7.93 -4.68
N GLU A 137 11.87 8.18 -4.76
CA GLU A 137 11.27 9.05 -5.78
C GLU A 137 11.66 10.51 -5.60
N VAL A 138 11.82 10.98 -4.36
CA VAL A 138 12.30 12.34 -4.06
C VAL A 138 13.83 12.47 -4.02
N GLN A 139 14.56 11.40 -4.31
CA GLN A 139 16.03 11.35 -4.34
C GLN A 139 16.72 11.65 -2.99
N GLU A 140 16.07 11.31 -1.88
CA GLU A 140 16.61 11.49 -0.52
C GLU A 140 17.43 10.28 -0.07
N HIS A 141 18.57 10.09 -0.72
CA HIS A 141 19.42 8.91 -0.56
C HIS A 141 19.90 8.66 0.88
N GLU A 142 20.13 9.72 1.67
CA GLU A 142 20.54 9.61 3.07
C GLU A 142 19.45 8.95 3.93
N LEU A 143 18.18 9.33 3.72
CA LEU A 143 17.05 8.75 4.44
C LEU A 143 16.82 7.29 4.06
N ILE A 144 17.04 6.93 2.77
CA ILE A 144 17.00 5.54 2.31
C ILE A 144 18.01 4.69 3.08
N GLN A 145 19.26 5.16 3.22
CA GLN A 145 20.29 4.42 3.94
C GLN A 145 19.94 4.23 5.42
N TYR A 146 19.45 5.29 6.07
CA TYR A 146 19.04 5.24 7.47
C TYR A 146 17.91 4.23 7.71
N GLU A 147 16.82 4.35 6.96
CA GLU A 147 15.64 3.49 7.12
C GLU A 147 15.96 2.05 6.70
N SER A 148 16.75 1.85 5.64
CA SER A 148 17.21 0.51 5.22
C SER A 148 17.97 -0.19 6.35
N ARG A 149 18.94 0.49 7.00
CA ARG A 149 19.66 -0.08 8.15
C ARG A 149 18.74 -0.40 9.32
N SER A 150 17.72 0.41 9.53
CA SER A 150 16.70 0.16 10.56
C SER A 150 15.87 -1.08 10.24
N ILE A 151 15.48 -1.29 8.98
CA ILE A 151 14.74 -2.49 8.55
C ILE A 151 15.64 -3.71 8.66
N THR A 152 16.85 -3.67 8.11
CA THR A 152 17.80 -4.80 8.15
C THR A 152 18.09 -5.29 9.56
N ARG A 153 18.22 -4.39 10.55
CA ARG A 153 18.38 -4.78 11.96
C ARG A 153 17.19 -5.58 12.50
N SER A 154 15.96 -5.26 12.07
CA SER A 154 14.77 -6.05 12.42
C SER A 154 14.67 -7.38 11.66
N LEU A 155 15.42 -7.55 10.57
CA LEU A 155 15.47 -8.80 9.79
C LEU A 155 16.40 -9.87 10.41
N SER A 156 17.31 -9.50 11.32
CA SER A 156 18.28 -10.42 11.94
C SER A 156 17.67 -11.39 12.97
N SER A 157 16.35 -11.36 13.18
CA SER A 157 15.64 -12.34 14.02
C SER A 157 15.50 -13.68 13.26
N PRO A 158 15.64 -14.85 13.91
CA PRO A 158 15.68 -16.18 13.25
C PRO A 158 14.45 -16.60 12.41
N LYS A 159 13.49 -15.72 12.18
CA LYS A 159 12.31 -15.94 11.32
C LYS A 159 12.60 -15.50 9.87
N GLU A 160 13.58 -16.13 9.23
CA GLU A 160 13.98 -15.82 7.84
C GLU A 160 12.84 -15.93 6.81
N GLN A 161 11.78 -16.68 7.13
CA GLN A 161 10.65 -16.93 6.23
C GLN A 161 9.68 -15.75 6.09
N THR A 162 9.79 -14.70 6.92
CA THR A 162 8.76 -13.66 7.01
C THR A 162 9.14 -12.32 6.37
N PHE A 163 10.25 -12.19 5.63
CA PHE A 163 10.72 -10.90 5.12
C PHE A 163 11.32 -10.90 3.70
N LYS A 164 10.85 -11.79 2.82
CA LYS A 164 11.36 -11.86 1.45
C LYS A 164 11.05 -10.58 0.66
N THR A 165 9.86 -9.99 0.84
CA THR A 165 9.49 -8.75 0.15
C THR A 165 10.38 -7.58 0.56
N GLU A 166 10.66 -7.41 1.85
CA GLU A 166 11.59 -6.40 2.34
C GLU A 166 12.98 -6.57 1.73
N ARG A 167 13.50 -7.80 1.70
CA ARG A 167 14.84 -8.07 1.16
C ARG A 167 14.94 -7.68 -0.32
N ILE A 168 13.94 -8.04 -1.12
CA ILE A 168 13.89 -7.70 -2.55
C ILE A 168 13.77 -6.18 -2.75
N ILE A 169 12.91 -5.51 -1.97
CA ILE A 169 12.74 -4.06 -2.07
C ILE A 169 14.00 -3.32 -1.64
N LEU A 170 14.61 -3.70 -0.51
CA LEU A 170 15.86 -3.12 -0.06
C LEU A 170 16.99 -3.34 -1.08
N TRP A 171 17.09 -4.54 -1.64
CA TRP A 171 18.05 -4.82 -2.71
C TRP A 171 17.82 -3.90 -3.92
N PHE A 172 16.57 -3.76 -4.36
CA PHE A 172 16.21 -2.92 -5.50
C PHE A 172 16.54 -1.44 -5.27
N LEU A 173 16.17 -0.91 -4.10
CA LEU A 173 16.40 0.49 -3.75
C LEU A 173 17.88 0.86 -3.59
N ASN A 174 18.71 -0.11 -3.19
CA ASN A 174 20.16 0.07 -3.11
C ASN A 174 20.86 -0.15 -4.47
N LYS A 175 20.13 -0.57 -5.50
CA LYS A 175 20.69 -0.83 -6.82
C LYS A 175 20.89 0.48 -7.58
N ARG A 176 22.14 0.74 -7.94
CA ARG A 176 22.53 2.01 -8.62
C ARG A 176 22.25 1.99 -10.13
N ASN A 177 22.26 0.82 -10.75
CA ASN A 177 22.24 0.68 -12.21
C ASN A 177 21.07 -0.21 -12.66
N ILE A 178 19.97 0.41 -13.09
CA ILE A 178 18.93 -0.26 -13.89
C ILE A 178 19.33 -0.13 -15.36
N PRO A 179 19.20 -1.19 -16.20
CA PRO A 179 19.58 -1.11 -17.60
C PRO A 179 18.93 0.06 -18.35
N ILE A 180 19.64 0.62 -19.33
CA ILE A 180 19.16 1.78 -20.09
C ILE A 180 18.29 1.33 -21.29
N LEU A 181 18.70 0.27 -21.98
CA LEU A 181 18.02 -0.24 -23.16
C LEU A 181 16.75 -1.03 -22.78
N LYS A 182 15.69 -0.90 -23.59
CA LYS A 182 14.41 -1.57 -23.36
C LYS A 182 14.57 -3.10 -23.29
N LYS A 183 15.27 -3.69 -24.27
CA LYS A 183 15.54 -5.13 -24.32
C LYS A 183 16.25 -5.64 -23.06
N ASP A 184 17.23 -4.89 -22.55
CA ASP A 184 17.96 -5.27 -21.35
C ASP A 184 17.11 -5.14 -20.09
N ARG A 185 16.17 -4.19 -20.05
CA ARG A 185 15.18 -4.08 -18.97
C ARG A 185 14.19 -5.22 -18.96
N GLU A 186 13.71 -5.62 -20.14
CA GLU A 186 12.83 -6.79 -20.31
C GLU A 186 13.55 -8.05 -19.83
N ALA A 187 14.77 -8.30 -20.33
CA ALA A 187 15.58 -9.43 -19.88
C ALA A 187 15.93 -9.36 -18.37
N PHE A 188 16.08 -8.15 -17.82
CA PHE A 188 16.30 -7.96 -16.39
C PHE A 188 15.04 -8.29 -15.57
N TRP A 189 13.87 -7.89 -16.05
CA TRP A 189 12.59 -8.22 -15.43
C TRP A 189 12.30 -9.72 -15.51
N GLU A 190 12.52 -10.36 -16.66
CA GLU A 190 12.35 -11.80 -16.85
C GLU A 190 13.19 -12.65 -15.90
N LYS A 191 14.39 -12.16 -15.52
CA LYS A 191 15.23 -12.82 -14.52
C LYS A 191 14.71 -12.66 -13.09
N LEU A 192 14.03 -11.56 -12.79
CA LEU A 192 13.53 -11.24 -11.46
C LEU A 192 12.09 -11.75 -11.22
N SER A 193 11.31 -11.90 -12.29
CA SER A 193 9.91 -12.31 -12.23
C SER A 193 9.67 -13.64 -11.51
N PRO A 194 10.54 -14.68 -11.60
CA PRO A 194 10.32 -15.93 -10.87
C PRO A 194 10.40 -15.73 -9.35
N GLU A 195 11.39 -14.97 -8.86
CA GLU A 195 11.54 -14.65 -7.43
C GLU A 195 10.35 -13.84 -6.92
N ILE A 196 9.84 -12.91 -7.74
CA ILE A 196 8.64 -12.13 -7.44
C ILE A 196 7.40 -13.03 -7.37
N HIS A 197 7.24 -13.97 -8.30
CA HIS A 197 6.10 -14.87 -8.33
C HIS A 197 6.06 -15.76 -7.08
N GLU A 198 7.21 -16.23 -6.59
CA GLU A 198 7.30 -17.00 -5.35
C GLU A 198 6.80 -16.24 -4.12
N LEU A 199 6.86 -14.90 -4.11
CA LEU A 199 6.35 -14.10 -2.98
C LEU A 199 4.85 -14.27 -2.80
N TYR A 200 4.09 -14.35 -3.90
CA TYR A 200 2.63 -14.53 -3.83
C TYR A 200 2.22 -15.89 -3.26
N ASN A 201 3.06 -16.91 -3.45
CA ASN A 201 2.84 -18.26 -2.93
C ASN A 201 3.19 -18.39 -1.44
N ASN A 202 3.91 -17.42 -0.86
CA ASN A 202 4.22 -17.40 0.55
C ASN A 202 3.11 -16.68 1.34
N LYS A 203 2.43 -17.42 2.24
CA LYS A 203 1.34 -16.90 3.08
C LYS A 203 1.70 -15.62 3.85
N TYR A 204 2.92 -15.52 4.38
CA TYR A 204 3.35 -14.35 5.15
C TYR A 204 3.59 -13.11 4.27
N GLU A 205 4.19 -13.30 3.10
CA GLU A 205 4.46 -12.23 2.14
C GLU A 205 3.17 -11.75 1.47
N SER A 206 2.25 -12.68 1.18
CA SER A 206 0.96 -12.37 0.57
C SER A 206 0.14 -11.36 1.38
N GLN A 207 0.27 -11.34 2.71
CA GLN A 207 -0.41 -10.36 3.57
C GLN A 207 0.08 -8.93 3.33
N LEU A 208 1.38 -8.75 3.11
CA LEU A 208 2.00 -7.47 2.85
C LEU A 208 1.71 -7.01 1.41
N LEU A 209 1.78 -7.93 0.46
CA LEU A 209 1.45 -7.67 -0.94
C LEU A 209 -0.04 -7.36 -1.18
N ARG A 210 -0.93 -7.76 -0.26
CA ARG A 210 -2.34 -7.35 -0.27
C ARG A 210 -2.56 -5.88 0.11
N LEU A 211 -1.67 -5.31 0.92
CA LEU A 211 -1.77 -3.90 1.32
C LEU A 211 -1.23 -3.00 0.20
N PHE A 212 -0.10 -3.38 -0.40
CA PHE A 212 0.46 -2.72 -1.57
C PHE A 212 1.31 -3.69 -2.38
N ASP A 213 1.08 -3.73 -3.70
CA ASP A 213 1.88 -4.54 -4.62
C ASP A 213 3.23 -3.86 -4.92
N PHE A 214 4.17 -4.03 -4.01
CA PHE A 214 5.55 -3.56 -4.14
C PHE A 214 6.23 -4.03 -5.44
N THR A 215 5.84 -5.20 -5.93
CA THR A 215 6.43 -5.81 -7.12
C THR A 215 5.90 -5.16 -8.39
N ALA A 216 4.65 -4.69 -8.41
CA ALA A 216 4.10 -3.87 -9.48
C ALA A 216 4.81 -2.51 -9.58
N TRP A 217 5.14 -1.89 -8.44
CA TRP A 217 5.95 -0.67 -8.44
C TRP A 217 7.38 -0.92 -8.97
N MET A 218 8.03 -2.01 -8.54
CA MET A 218 9.34 -2.36 -9.10
C MET A 218 9.29 -2.61 -10.61
N GLU A 219 8.27 -3.33 -11.08
CA GLU A 219 8.02 -3.57 -12.51
C GLU A 219 7.92 -2.24 -13.26
N SER A 220 7.10 -1.31 -12.76
CA SER A 220 6.88 -0.02 -13.39
C SER A 220 8.18 0.79 -13.50
N LYS A 221 9.06 0.71 -12.50
CA LYS A 221 10.38 1.35 -12.52
C LYS A 221 11.37 0.69 -13.46
N ILE A 222 11.41 -0.64 -13.47
CA ILE A 222 12.31 -1.40 -14.34
C ILE A 222 11.93 -1.18 -15.80
N ARG A 223 10.64 -1.29 -16.13
CA ARG A 223 10.13 -1.21 -17.50
C ARG A 223 9.89 0.23 -17.98
N LYS A 224 9.89 1.20 -17.07
CA LYS A 224 9.50 2.61 -17.32
C LYS A 224 8.07 2.77 -17.83
N GLU A 225 7.16 2.05 -17.20
CA GLU A 225 5.72 2.10 -17.44
C GLU A 225 5.03 2.84 -16.28
N LYS A 226 3.82 3.35 -16.50
CA LYS A 226 3.06 3.96 -15.39
C LYS A 226 2.60 2.84 -14.44
N LEU A 227 2.66 3.10 -13.14
CA LEU A 227 2.17 2.14 -12.14
C LEU A 227 0.70 1.76 -12.38
N SER A 228 -0.11 2.73 -12.82
CA SER A 228 -1.52 2.50 -13.16
C SER A 228 -1.70 1.49 -14.30
N GLU A 229 -0.83 1.50 -15.30
CA GLU A 229 -0.87 0.57 -16.44
C GLU A 229 -0.50 -0.85 -15.99
N VAL A 230 0.56 -0.98 -15.18
CA VAL A 230 1.00 -2.26 -14.62
C VAL A 230 -0.09 -2.89 -13.74
N LEU A 231 -0.68 -2.10 -12.81
CA LEU A 231 -1.74 -2.58 -11.93
C LEU A 231 -2.98 -3.01 -12.72
N ARG A 232 -3.38 -2.23 -13.74
CA ARG A 232 -4.53 -2.56 -14.59
C ARG A 232 -4.30 -3.86 -15.37
N ALA A 233 -3.11 -4.05 -15.93
CA ALA A 233 -2.75 -5.28 -16.64
C ALA A 233 -2.82 -6.51 -15.72
N ARG A 234 -2.29 -6.39 -14.49
CA ARG A 234 -2.33 -7.45 -13.48
C ARG A 234 -3.74 -7.75 -12.96
N ALA A 235 -4.56 -6.71 -12.78
CA ALA A 235 -5.95 -6.89 -12.38
C ALA A 235 -6.74 -7.65 -13.47
N SER A 236 -6.57 -7.27 -14.73
CA SER A 236 -7.22 -7.94 -15.86
C SER A 236 -6.81 -9.40 -15.98
N ALA A 237 -5.54 -9.73 -15.71
CA ALA A 237 -5.04 -11.10 -15.75
C ALA A 237 -5.56 -11.99 -14.61
N LYS A 238 -6.11 -11.42 -13.53
CA LYS A 238 -6.75 -12.16 -12.42
C LYS A 238 -8.24 -12.41 -12.64
N GLU A 239 -8.87 -11.62 -13.51
CA GLU A 239 -10.28 -11.75 -13.86
C GLU A 239 -10.51 -12.77 -15.00
N CYS A 240 -9.45 -13.18 -15.71
CA CYS A 240 -9.43 -14.25 -16.72
C CYS A 240 -9.11 -15.63 -16.12
#